data_AF-A0A2W7RPY8-F1
#
_entry.id   AF-A0A2W7RPY8-F1
#
_cell.length_a   1.000
_cell.length_b   1.000
_cell.length_c   1.000
_cell.angle_alpha   90.00
_cell.angle_beta   90.00
_cell.angle_gamma   90.00
#
_symmetry.space_group_name_H-M   'P 1'
#
loop_
_entity.id
_entity.type
_entity.pdbx_description
1 polymer ?
#
loop_
_entity_poly.entity_id
_entity_poly.type
_entity_poly.pdbx_seq_one_letter_code
_entity_poly.pdbx_strand_id
1 'polypeptide(L)'
;MLIDVLMLILCLLGIYKGVKRGFVVAIFSIIALIVGLVVAFKTFEWVAIWLKAQTALTTRWLSFIAFLLVLIAVIIVIHLLANVLQHTLEMLWMGMLNKVLGAALYVFMYVSIGAIIIFYATQLPILNSRVRESSKTLGFIQAYVPALLHKAASVVPFLENSLQRLQSVW
;
A
#
# COMPACT_ATOMS: atom_id res chain seq x y z
N MET A 1 -11.84 -18.05 7.69
CA MET A 1 -13.00 -17.36 7.08
C MET A 1 -12.94 -15.83 7.16
N LEU A 2 -12.60 -15.21 8.31
CA LEU A 2 -12.50 -13.74 8.40
C LEU A 2 -11.52 -13.14 7.38
N ILE A 3 -10.34 -13.75 7.23
CA ILE A 3 -9.31 -13.33 6.27
C ILE A 3 -9.83 -13.41 4.83
N ASP A 4 -10.60 -14.44 4.50
CA ASP A 4 -11.14 -14.65 3.14
C ASP A 4 -12.18 -13.57 2.79
N VAL A 5 -13.05 -13.21 3.75
CA VAL A 5 -14.03 -12.12 3.59
C VAL A 5 -13.32 -10.77 3.44
N LEU A 6 -12.29 -10.51 4.24
CA LEU A 6 -11.52 -9.27 4.15
C LEU A 6 -10.87 -9.11 2.76
N MET A 7 -10.24 -10.19 2.25
CA MET A 7 -9.61 -10.18 0.93
C MET A 7 -10.64 -10.01 -0.19
N LEU A 8 -11.82 -10.61 -0.06
CA LEU A 8 -12.92 -10.41 -0.99
C LEU A 8 -13.39 -8.94 -1.01
N ILE A 9 -13.55 -8.31 0.16
CA ILE A 9 -13.91 -6.89 0.26
C ILE A 9 -12.84 -6.01 -0.40
N LEU A 10 -11.56 -6.26 -0.14
CA LEU A 10 -10.46 -5.52 -0.77
C LEU A 10 -10.45 -5.66 -2.30
N CYS A 11 -10.74 -6.87 -2.80
CA CYS A 11 -10.88 -7.11 -4.23
C CYS A 11 -12.04 -6.31 -4.82
N LEU A 12 -13.23 -6.37 -4.22
CA LEU A 12 -14.41 -5.61 -4.68
C LEU A 12 -14.17 -4.10 -4.64
N LEU A 13 -13.52 -3.59 -3.59
CA LEU A 13 -13.13 -2.18 -3.48
C LEU A 13 -12.12 -1.79 -4.57
N GLY A 14 -11.19 -2.67 -4.90
CA GLY A 14 -10.23 -2.48 -6.00
C GLY A 14 -10.94 -2.37 -7.35
N ILE A 15 -11.87 -3.29 -7.64
CA ILE A 15 -12.69 -3.25 -8.86
C ILE A 15 -13.48 -1.95 -8.92
N TYR A 16 -14.24 -1.64 -7.87
CA TYR A 16 -15.07 -0.43 -7.82
C TYR A 16 -14.24 0.84 -8.04
N LYS A 17 -13.10 0.95 -7.34
CA LYS A 17 -12.24 2.13 -7.46
C LYS A 17 -11.60 2.23 -8.84
N GLY A 18 -11.14 1.12 -9.41
CA GLY A 18 -10.50 1.14 -10.72
C GLY A 18 -11.44 1.38 -11.89
N VAL A 19 -12.67 0.88 -11.82
CA VAL A 19 -13.73 1.24 -12.78
C VAL A 19 -14.09 2.72 -12.66
N LYS A 20 -14.04 3.31 -11.45
CA LYS A 20 -14.39 4.72 -11.22
C LYS A 20 -13.26 5.70 -11.58
N ARG A 21 -12.00 5.32 -11.33
CA ARG A 21 -10.84 6.21 -11.44
C ARG A 21 -10.04 6.02 -12.73
N GLY A 22 -10.22 4.88 -13.41
CA GLY A 22 -9.51 4.58 -14.65
C GLY A 22 -8.05 4.13 -14.45
N PHE A 23 -7.42 3.83 -15.58
CA PHE A 23 -6.09 3.20 -15.65
C PHE A 23 -4.95 4.15 -15.30
N VAL A 24 -5.00 5.40 -15.76
CA VAL A 24 -3.92 6.38 -15.53
C VAL A 24 -3.83 6.65 -14.04
N VAL A 25 -4.95 6.94 -13.38
CA VAL A 25 -4.96 7.14 -11.92
C VAL A 25 -4.46 5.89 -11.19
N ALA A 26 -4.77 4.68 -11.67
CA ALA A 26 -4.28 3.44 -11.07
C ALA A 26 -2.75 3.29 -11.15
N ILE A 27 -2.13 3.62 -12.29
CA ILE A 27 -0.66 3.65 -12.42
C ILE A 27 -0.07 4.69 -11.44
N PHE A 28 -0.64 5.90 -11.46
CA PHE A 28 -0.16 6.97 -10.59
C PHE A 28 -0.38 6.65 -9.11
N SER A 29 -1.36 5.82 -8.74
CA SER A 29 -1.50 5.32 -7.37
C SER A 29 -0.32 4.45 -6.93
N ILE A 30 0.19 3.60 -7.83
CA ILE A 30 1.38 2.78 -7.54
C ILE A 30 2.62 3.68 -7.41
N ILE A 31 2.79 4.62 -8.35
CA ILE A 31 3.87 5.61 -8.29
C ILE A 31 3.78 6.43 -7.01
N ALA A 32 2.58 6.89 -6.66
CA ALA A 32 2.32 7.67 -5.45
C ALA A 32 2.70 6.90 -4.18
N LEU A 33 2.42 5.60 -4.14
CA LEU A 33 2.80 4.76 -3.02
C LEU A 33 4.31 4.63 -2.91
N ILE A 34 5.01 4.35 -4.03
CA ILE A 34 6.48 4.17 -4.04
C ILE A 34 7.18 5.48 -3.68
N VAL A 35 6.85 6.57 -4.39
CA VAL A 35 7.44 7.90 -4.16
C VAL A 35 7.09 8.39 -2.76
N GLY A 36 5.83 8.24 -2.34
CA GLY A 36 5.38 8.60 -1.01
C GLY A 36 6.14 7.86 0.07
N LEU A 37 6.42 6.56 -0.11
CA LEU A 37 7.19 5.77 0.83
C LEU A 37 8.63 6.28 0.95
N VAL A 38 9.31 6.53 -0.18
CA VAL A 38 10.68 7.05 -0.21
C VAL A 38 10.76 8.43 0.45
N VAL A 39 9.83 9.34 0.10
CA VAL A 39 9.78 10.70 0.66
C VAL A 39 9.45 10.68 2.14
N ALA A 40 8.52 9.82 2.56
CA ALA A 40 8.15 9.66 3.97
C ALA A 40 9.35 9.14 4.78
N PHE A 41 10.05 8.11 4.31
CA PHE A 41 11.24 7.59 5.00
C PHE A 41 12.35 8.63 5.16
N LYS A 42 12.50 9.55 4.20
CA LYS A 42 13.52 10.60 4.28
C LYS A 42 13.11 11.77 5.19
N THR A 43 11.81 12.10 5.23
CA THR A 43 11.33 13.39 5.78
C THR A 43 10.58 13.24 7.11
N PHE A 44 10.20 12.03 7.52
CA PHE A 44 9.36 11.83 8.72
C PHE A 44 9.98 12.39 9.99
N GLU A 45 11.31 12.33 10.15
CA GLU A 45 12.00 12.80 11.37
C GLU A 45 11.81 14.31 11.57
N TRP A 46 11.92 15.09 10.49
CA TRP A 46 11.71 16.53 10.53
C TRP A 46 10.26 16.87 10.92
N VAL A 47 9.30 16.16 10.32
CA VAL A 47 7.86 16.34 10.65
C VAL A 47 7.56 15.90 12.08
N ALA A 48 8.22 14.85 12.58
CA ALA A 48 8.07 14.40 13.96
C ALA A 48 8.55 15.47 14.95
N ILE A 49 9.70 16.11 14.70
CA ILE A 49 10.20 17.21 15.55
C ILE A 49 9.19 18.37 15.57
N TRP A 50 8.66 18.75 14.42
CA TRP A 50 7.64 19.80 14.32
C TRP A 50 6.37 19.43 15.08
N LEU A 51 5.90 18.18 14.96
CA LEU A 51 4.70 17.71 15.65
C LEU A 51 4.90 17.62 17.17
N LYS A 52 6.14 17.39 17.63
CA LYS A 52 6.49 17.34 19.05
C LYS A 52 6.33 18.70 19.70
N ALA A 53 6.65 19.76 18.97
CA ALA A 53 6.48 21.14 19.46
C ALA A 53 5.01 21.52 19.64
N GLN A 54 4.09 20.83 18.95
CA GLN A 54 2.65 21.12 18.96
C GLN A 54 1.82 20.13 19.78
N THR A 55 2.42 19.01 20.24
CA THR A 55 1.66 17.93 20.91
C THR A 55 2.44 17.32 22.07
N ALA A 56 1.73 16.86 23.09
CA ALA A 56 2.30 16.15 24.25
C ALA A 56 2.43 14.62 24.03
N LEU A 57 2.41 14.16 22.77
CA LEU A 57 2.45 12.74 22.44
C LEU A 57 3.86 12.14 22.64
N THR A 58 3.93 10.86 22.96
CA THR A 58 5.20 10.15 23.15
C THR A 58 5.98 10.02 21.84
N THR A 59 7.31 10.13 21.89
CA THR A 59 8.21 10.19 20.73
C THR A 59 8.05 9.03 19.73
N ARG A 60 7.72 7.82 20.23
CA ARG A 60 7.52 6.62 19.39
C ARG A 60 6.28 6.74 18.49
N TRP A 61 5.14 7.15 19.05
CA TRP A 61 3.90 7.35 18.29
C TRP A 61 4.03 8.52 17.33
N LEU A 62 4.74 9.56 17.75
CA LEU A 62 4.96 10.77 16.96
C LEU A 62 5.67 10.51 15.64
N SER A 63 6.72 9.68 15.66
CA SER A 63 7.48 9.32 14.45
C SER A 63 6.62 8.54 13.45
N PHE A 64 5.81 7.61 13.95
CA PHE A 64 4.88 6.83 13.12
C PHE A 64 3.78 7.72 12.50
N ILE A 65 3.19 8.62 13.31
CA ILE A 65 2.17 9.56 12.83
C ILE A 65 2.76 10.51 11.79
N ALA A 66 3.96 11.04 12.03
CA ALA A 66 4.65 11.92 11.09
C ALA A 66 4.93 11.22 9.75
N PHE A 67 5.42 9.99 9.79
CA PHE A 67 5.62 9.17 8.59
C PHE A 67 4.31 8.99 7.80
N LEU A 68 3.23 8.62 8.49
CA LEU A 68 1.93 8.41 7.85
C LEU A 68 1.37 9.72 7.25
N LEU A 69 1.55 10.85 7.95
CA LEU A 69 1.12 12.16 7.49
C LEU A 69 1.84 12.54 6.19
N VAL A 70 3.17 12.43 6.15
CA VAL A 70 3.95 12.71 4.93
C VAL A 70 3.54 11.79 3.79
N LEU A 71 3.41 10.49 4.06
CA LEU A 71 2.98 9.51 3.06
C LEU A 71 1.63 9.88 2.44
N ILE A 72 0.63 10.16 3.29
CA ILE A 72 -0.71 10.55 2.85
C ILE A 72 -0.67 11.86 2.06
N ALA A 73 0.08 12.86 2.53
CA ALA A 73 0.21 14.14 1.84
C ALA A 73 0.77 13.98 0.42
N VAL A 74 1.85 13.21 0.25
CA VAL A 74 2.44 12.94 -1.06
C VAL A 74 1.46 12.18 -1.97
N ILE A 75 0.76 11.19 -1.43
CA ILE A 75 -0.24 10.42 -2.19
C ILE A 75 -1.36 11.32 -2.70
N ILE A 76 -1.85 12.25 -1.87
CA ILE A 76 -2.90 13.19 -2.26
C ILE A 76 -2.43 14.09 -3.40
N VAL A 77 -1.23 14.66 -3.30
CA VAL A 77 -0.66 15.54 -4.33
C VAL A 77 -0.54 14.82 -5.67
N ILE A 78 0.03 13.61 -5.68
CA ILE A 78 0.21 12.84 -6.91
C ILE A 78 -1.14 12.42 -7.51
N HIS A 79 -2.12 12.03 -6.69
CA HIS A 79 -3.46 11.72 -7.19
C HIS A 79 -4.18 12.93 -7.78
N LEU A 80 -3.95 14.13 -7.25
CA LEU A 80 -4.54 15.35 -7.81
C LEU A 80 -4.05 15.56 -9.25
N LEU A 81 -2.73 15.44 -9.46
CA LEU A 81 -2.11 15.53 -10.79
C LEU A 81 -2.62 14.42 -11.72
N ALA A 82 -2.72 13.19 -11.22
CA ALA A 82 -3.20 12.05 -11.98
C ALA A 82 -4.65 12.20 -12.44
N ASN A 83 -5.53 12.76 -11.60
CA ASN A 83 -6.93 12.99 -11.98
C ASN A 83 -7.05 14.00 -13.12
N VAL A 84 -6.24 15.07 -13.09
CA VAL A 84 -6.23 16.07 -14.17
C VAL A 84 -5.82 15.39 -15.49
N LEU A 85 -4.76 14.60 -15.47
CA LEU A 85 -4.28 13.88 -16.65
C LEU A 85 -5.27 12.81 -17.14
N GLN A 86 -5.90 12.08 -16.22
CA GLN A 86 -6.92 11.07 -16.53
C GLN A 86 -8.09 11.70 -17.27
N HIS A 87 -8.58 12.87 -16.84
CA HIS A 87 -9.67 13.55 -17.53
C HIS A 87 -9.30 13.93 -18.97
N THR A 88 -8.05 14.35 -19.21
CA THR A 88 -7.57 14.63 -20.56
C THR A 88 -7.54 13.38 -21.44
N LEU A 89 -7.12 12.24 -20.88
CA LEU A 89 -6.98 10.97 -21.62
C LEU A 89 -8.31 10.23 -21.82
N GLU A 90 -9.27 10.37 -20.90
CA GLU A 90 -10.62 9.80 -21.06
C GLU A 90 -11.38 10.43 -22.23
N MET A 91 -11.07 11.67 -22.60
CA MET A 91 -11.60 12.29 -23.81
C MET A 91 -11.04 11.68 -25.10
N LEU A 92 -9.91 10.96 -25.02
CA LEU A 92 -9.18 10.42 -26.17
C LEU A 92 -9.31 8.90 -26.35
N TRP A 93 -9.51 8.13 -25.27
CA TRP A 93 -9.51 6.66 -25.29
C TRP A 93 -10.88 6.03 -25.02
N MET A 94 -11.21 4.95 -25.74
CA MET A 94 -12.45 4.18 -25.60
C MET A 94 -12.63 3.67 -24.16
N GLY A 95 -13.61 4.23 -23.45
CA GLY A 95 -13.70 4.21 -21.99
C GLY A 95 -13.79 2.83 -21.31
N MET A 96 -14.02 1.73 -22.04
CA MET A 96 -14.18 0.39 -21.45
C MET A 96 -12.82 -0.26 -21.13
N LEU A 97 -11.83 -0.15 -22.01
CA LEU A 97 -10.48 -0.69 -21.76
C LEU A 97 -9.80 0.02 -20.58
N ASN A 98 -9.95 1.35 -20.50
CA ASN A 98 -9.45 2.16 -19.40
C ASN A 98 -10.00 1.70 -18.03
N LYS A 99 -11.29 1.35 -17.97
CA LYS A 99 -11.94 0.86 -16.73
C LYS A 99 -11.45 -0.52 -16.33
N VAL A 100 -11.31 -1.44 -17.28
CA VAL A 100 -10.86 -2.81 -17.01
C VAL A 100 -9.41 -2.84 -16.53
N LEU A 101 -8.51 -2.12 -17.22
CA LEU A 101 -7.12 -2.02 -16.81
C LEU A 101 -6.97 -1.29 -15.46
N GLY A 102 -7.75 -0.24 -15.23
CA GLY A 102 -7.82 0.43 -13.93
C GLY A 102 -8.27 -0.52 -12.81
N ALA A 103 -9.33 -1.30 -13.04
CA ALA A 103 -9.81 -2.31 -12.10
C ALA A 103 -8.73 -3.34 -11.78
N ALA A 104 -8.07 -3.89 -12.80
CA ALA A 104 -7.01 -4.88 -12.61
C ALA A 104 -5.85 -4.33 -11.75
N LEU A 105 -5.38 -3.11 -12.01
CA LEU A 105 -4.31 -2.48 -11.24
C LEU A 105 -4.71 -2.18 -9.79
N TYR A 106 -5.92 -1.64 -9.56
CA TYR A 106 -6.37 -1.37 -8.19
C TYR A 106 -6.64 -2.65 -7.39
N VAL A 107 -7.19 -3.69 -8.01
CA VAL A 107 -7.33 -5.02 -7.38
C VAL A 107 -5.96 -5.52 -6.98
N PHE A 108 -5.00 -5.54 -7.91
CA PHE A 108 -3.64 -5.97 -7.62
C PHE A 108 -3.05 -5.19 -6.45
N MET A 109 -3.15 -3.85 -6.47
CA MET A 109 -2.61 -3.00 -5.42
C MET A 109 -3.29 -3.26 -4.05
N TYR A 110 -4.61 -3.30 -3.99
CA TYR A 110 -5.36 -3.46 -2.74
C TYR A 110 -5.18 -4.85 -2.14
N VAL A 111 -5.22 -5.89 -2.98
CA VAL A 111 -4.96 -7.28 -2.58
C VAL A 111 -3.51 -7.41 -2.11
N SER A 112 -2.54 -6.80 -2.80
CA SER A 112 -1.12 -6.81 -2.39
C SER A 112 -0.93 -6.18 -1.02
N ILE A 113 -1.43 -4.96 -0.81
CA ILE A 113 -1.31 -4.25 0.46
C ILE A 113 -2.01 -5.03 1.57
N GLY A 114 -3.22 -5.52 1.33
CA GLY A 114 -3.95 -6.34 2.29
C GLY A 114 -3.22 -7.63 2.65
N ALA A 115 -2.68 -8.34 1.64
CA ALA A 115 -1.90 -9.55 1.84
C ALA A 115 -0.65 -9.30 2.68
N ILE A 116 0.09 -8.22 2.40
CA ILE A 116 1.28 -7.84 3.19
C ILE A 116 0.88 -7.55 4.66
N ILE A 117 -0.18 -6.77 4.89
CA ILE A 117 -0.65 -6.45 6.25
C ILE A 117 -1.03 -7.73 7.00
N ILE A 118 -1.81 -8.62 6.36
CA ILE A 118 -2.23 -9.88 6.97
C ILE A 118 -1.03 -10.79 7.23
N PHE A 119 -0.07 -10.86 6.30
CA PHE A 119 1.15 -11.65 6.45
C PHE A 119 1.92 -11.23 7.70
N TYR A 120 2.21 -9.94 7.87
CA TYR A 120 2.90 -9.45 9.06
C TYR A 120 2.04 -9.56 10.33
N ALA A 121 0.73 -9.33 10.24
CA ALA A 121 -0.16 -9.51 11.37
C ALA A 121 -0.10 -10.96 11.90
N THR A 122 0.06 -11.97 11.03
CA THR A 122 0.14 -13.39 11.44
C THR A 122 1.43 -13.76 12.18
N GLN A 123 2.44 -12.89 12.15
CA GLN A 123 3.65 -13.02 12.96
C GLN A 123 3.46 -12.45 14.38
N LEU A 124 2.41 -11.64 14.60
CA LEU A 124 2.08 -11.14 15.92
C LEU A 124 1.25 -12.18 16.69
N PRO A 125 1.51 -12.38 18.00
CA PRO A 125 0.75 -13.32 18.84
C PRO A 125 -0.72 -12.90 19.05
N ILE A 126 -1.12 -11.75 18.50
CA ILE A 126 -2.45 -11.13 18.60
C ILE A 126 -3.48 -11.90 17.75
N LEU A 127 -3.06 -12.59 16.69
CA LEU A 127 -3.98 -13.39 15.86
C LEU A 127 -4.19 -14.79 16.45
N ASN A 128 -5.42 -15.03 16.93
CA ASN A 128 -5.87 -16.31 17.47
C ASN A 128 -5.74 -17.45 16.44
N SER A 129 -5.22 -18.61 16.84
CA SER A 129 -4.97 -19.80 15.98
C SER A 129 -6.21 -20.23 15.19
N ARG A 130 -7.42 -20.05 15.73
CA ARG A 130 -8.69 -20.35 15.04
C ARG A 130 -8.91 -19.52 13.76
N VAL A 131 -8.43 -18.29 13.70
CA VAL A 131 -8.55 -17.44 12.50
C VAL A 131 -7.58 -17.90 11.41
N ARG A 132 -6.44 -18.47 11.83
CA ARG A 132 -5.37 -18.97 10.96
C ARG A 132 -5.74 -20.29 10.29
N GLU A 133 -6.30 -21.22 11.04
CA GLU A 133 -6.66 -22.58 10.55
C GLU A 133 -7.91 -22.59 9.65
N SER A 134 -8.80 -21.60 9.82
CA SER A 134 -10.05 -21.55 9.07
C SER A 134 -9.96 -20.83 7.70
N SER A 135 -8.78 -20.36 7.28
CA SER A 135 -8.63 -19.56 6.06
C SER A 135 -7.86 -20.29 4.96
N LYS A 136 -8.49 -20.39 3.77
CA LYS A 136 -7.86 -20.95 2.57
C LYS A 136 -6.93 -19.93 1.89
N THR A 137 -7.26 -18.65 1.99
CA THR A 137 -6.49 -17.55 1.37
C THR A 137 -5.15 -17.34 2.06
N LEU A 138 -5.00 -17.77 3.32
CA LEU A 138 -3.76 -17.61 4.08
C LEU A 138 -2.57 -18.34 3.44
N GLY A 139 -2.77 -19.57 2.94
CA GLY A 139 -1.70 -20.31 2.26
C GLY A 139 -1.23 -19.60 0.99
N PHE A 140 -2.16 -19.00 0.23
CA PHE A 140 -1.83 -18.17 -0.92
C PHE A 140 -1.02 -16.93 -0.49
N ILE A 141 -1.43 -16.23 0.57
CA ILE A 141 -0.73 -15.04 1.10
C ILE A 141 0.70 -15.39 1.51
N GLN A 142 0.91 -16.54 2.18
CA GLN A 142 2.23 -16.98 2.65
C GLN A 142 3.22 -17.25 1.51
N ALA A 143 2.75 -17.70 0.34
CA ALA A 143 3.59 -17.86 -0.85
C ALA A 143 3.71 -16.57 -1.68
N TYR A 144 2.62 -15.81 -1.78
CA TYR A 144 2.52 -14.61 -2.62
C TYR A 144 3.34 -13.44 -2.08
N VAL A 145 3.27 -13.16 -0.77
CA VAL A 145 3.93 -12.00 -0.16
C VAL A 145 5.45 -12.06 -0.29
N PRO A 146 6.14 -13.16 0.03
CA PRO A 146 7.59 -13.26 -0.18
C PRO A 146 7.99 -13.07 -1.65
N ALA A 147 7.25 -13.67 -2.58
CA ALA A 147 7.52 -13.51 -4.01
C ALA A 147 7.33 -12.06 -4.49
N LEU A 148 6.30 -11.38 -3.98
CA LEU A 148 6.05 -9.97 -4.26
C LEU A 148 7.17 -9.09 -3.69
N LEU A 149 7.59 -9.32 -2.45
CA LEU A 149 8.66 -8.55 -1.80
C LEU A 149 10.01 -8.74 -2.50
N HIS A 150 10.35 -9.97 -2.92
CA HIS A 150 11.58 -10.22 -3.68
C HIS A 150 11.58 -9.47 -5.01
N LYS A 151 10.46 -9.52 -5.75
CA LYS A 151 10.32 -8.74 -7.00
C LYS A 151 10.41 -7.23 -6.73
N ALA A 152 9.76 -6.74 -5.68
CA ALA A 152 9.81 -5.32 -5.31
C ALA A 152 11.24 -4.88 -4.94
N ALA A 153 11.97 -5.69 -4.18
CA ALA A 153 13.36 -5.42 -3.80
C ALA A 153 14.28 -5.31 -5.03
N SER A 154 14.09 -6.18 -6.04
CA SER A 154 14.87 -6.10 -7.29
C SER A 154 14.62 -4.82 -8.11
N VAL A 155 13.45 -4.19 -7.96
CA VAL A 155 13.09 -2.96 -8.67
C VAL A 155 13.48 -1.71 -7.89
N VAL A 156 13.51 -1.79 -6.55
CA VAL A 156 13.83 -0.68 -5.66
C VAL A 156 14.97 -1.10 -4.71
N PRO A 157 16.24 -0.92 -5.12
CA PRO A 157 17.43 -1.37 -4.36
C PRO A 157 17.51 -0.81 -2.92
N PHE A 158 16.87 0.33 -2.67
CA PHE A 158 16.77 0.93 -1.34
C PHE A 158 16.02 0.02 -0.32
N LEU A 159 15.06 -0.79 -0.79
CA LEU A 159 14.34 -1.75 0.06
C LEU A 159 15.22 -2.93 0.46
N GLU A 160 16.11 -3.40 -0.42
CA GLU A 160 17.02 -4.52 -0.14
C GLU A 160 17.92 -4.21 1.07
N ASN A 161 18.52 -3.01 1.08
CA ASN A 161 19.36 -2.52 2.17
C ASN A 161 18.62 -2.33 3.50
N SER A 162 17.29 -2.17 3.46
CA SER A 162 16.45 -2.01 4.65
C SER A 162 15.94 -3.36 5.15
N LEU A 163 15.57 -4.28 4.25
CA LEU A 163 15.12 -5.63 4.56
C LEU A 163 16.25 -6.49 5.12
N GLN A 164 17.47 -6.40 4.56
CA GLN A 164 18.65 -7.10 5.11
C GLN A 164 18.94 -6.66 6.56
N ARG A 165 18.80 -5.35 6.85
CA ARG A 165 18.96 -4.83 8.22
C ARG A 165 17.90 -5.37 9.17
N LEU A 166 16.65 -5.48 8.73
CA LEU A 166 15.58 -6.04 9.56
C LEU A 166 15.76 -7.55 9.79
N GLN A 167 16.22 -8.31 8.78
CA GLN A 167 16.52 -9.74 8.93
C GLN A 167 17.71 -10.02 9.85
N SER A 168 18.70 -9.13 9.92
CA SER A 168 19.84 -9.28 10.84
C SER A 168 19.52 -9.04 12.33
N VAL A 169 18.32 -8.53 12.63
CA VAL A 169 17.87 -8.20 14.00
C VAL A 169 16.98 -9.31 14.59
N TRP A 170 16.64 -10.35 13.81
CA TRP A 170 15.84 -11.50 14.23
C TRP A 170 16.59 -12.81 14.09
#